data_AF-A0A091BLH7-F1
#
_entry.id   AF-A0A091BLH7-F1
#
_cell.length_a   1.000
_cell.length_b   1.000
_cell.length_c   1.000
_cell.angle_alpha   90.00
_cell.angle_beta   90.00
_cell.angle_gamma   90.00
#
_symmetry.space_group_name_H-M   'P 1'
#
loop_
_entity.id
_entity.type
_entity.pdbx_description
1 polymer ?
#
loop_
_entity_poly.entity_id
_entity_poly.type
_entity_poly.pdbx_seq_one_letter_code
_entity_poly.pdbx_strand_id
1 'polypeptide(L)'
;MSDLKQIILAEHKTLKRIEELQEFMHGTSILALDLDKAGIVEQSEGKKIVFATMHALSHVIEDVLNGKDVPDAMRDALFPDEDEE
;
A
#
# COMPACT_ATOMS: atom_id res chain seq x y z
N MET A 1 32.53 14.62 0.70
CA MET A 1 31.26 15.33 0.42
C MET A 1 30.51 14.81 -0.81
N SER A 2 31.19 14.36 -1.87
CA SER A 2 30.53 13.77 -3.06
C SER A 2 29.74 12.49 -2.72
N ASP A 3 30.33 11.59 -1.94
CA ASP A 3 29.72 10.28 -1.66
C ASP A 3 28.45 10.39 -0.83
N LEU A 4 28.42 11.27 0.17
CA LEU A 4 27.23 11.53 0.98
C LEU A 4 26.05 12.05 0.13
N LYS A 5 26.31 12.96 -0.81
CA LYS A 5 25.25 13.46 -1.72
C LYS A 5 24.71 12.36 -2.62
N GLN A 6 25.60 11.48 -3.12
CA GLN A 6 25.19 10.36 -3.96
C GLN A 6 24.35 9.34 -3.18
N ILE A 7 24.74 9.03 -1.94
CA ILE A 7 23.96 8.16 -1.04
C ILE A 7 22.57 8.75 -0.80
N ILE A 8 22.48 10.01 -0.37
CA ILE A 8 21.19 10.67 -0.13
C ILE A 8 20.30 10.67 -1.38
N LEU A 9 20.87 10.91 -2.55
CA LEU A 9 20.13 10.86 -3.82
C LEU A 9 19.63 9.44 -4.14
N ALA A 10 20.45 8.41 -3.88
CA ALA A 10 20.07 7.02 -4.09
C ALA A 10 18.91 6.62 -3.16
N GLU A 11 18.99 6.99 -1.87
CA GLU A 11 17.93 6.76 -0.89
C GLU A 11 16.61 7.46 -1.29
N HIS A 12 16.65 8.74 -1.68
CA HIS A 12 15.45 9.45 -2.14
C HIS A 12 14.81 8.82 -3.39
N LYS A 13 15.63 8.32 -4.32
CA LYS A 13 15.11 7.60 -5.49
C LYS A 13 14.45 6.28 -5.08
N THR A 14 14.96 5.62 -4.05
CA THR A 14 14.34 4.40 -3.50
C THR A 14 13.02 4.71 -2.82
N LEU A 15 12.97 5.73 -1.95
CA LEU A 15 11.73 6.19 -1.32
C LEU A 15 10.66 6.51 -2.36
N LYS A 16 11.01 7.28 -3.40
CA LYS A 16 10.08 7.59 -4.50
C LYS A 16 9.51 6.34 -5.19
N ARG A 17 10.33 5.32 -5.43
CA ARG A 17 9.83 4.06 -6.04
C ARG A 17 8.92 3.28 -5.09
N ILE A 18 9.09 3.42 -3.77
CA ILE A 18 8.23 2.81 -2.76
C ILE A 18 6.90 3.58 -2.67
N GLU A 19 6.92 4.92 -2.74
CA GLU A 19 5.72 5.76 -2.87
C GLU A 19 4.91 5.39 -4.12
N GLU A 20 5.55 5.31 -5.29
CA GLU A 20 4.90 4.89 -6.54
C GLU A 20 4.31 3.46 -6.44
N LEU A 21 4.98 2.55 -5.71
CA LEU A 21 4.46 1.21 -5.45
C LEU A 21 3.24 1.24 -4.54
N GLN A 22 3.25 2.06 -3.48
CA GLN A 22 2.14 2.24 -2.56
C GLN A 22 0.90 2.75 -3.29
N GLU A 23 1.03 3.83 -4.06
CA GLU A 23 -0.06 4.41 -4.84
C GLU A 23 -0.64 3.39 -5.85
N PHE A 24 0.23 2.64 -6.52
CA PHE A 24 -0.19 1.61 -7.46
C PHE A 24 -0.97 0.50 -6.75
N MET A 25 -0.48 -0.02 -5.63
CA MET A 25 -1.16 -1.07 -4.86
C MET A 25 -2.52 -0.59 -4.35
N HIS A 26 -2.60 0.62 -3.78
CA HIS A 26 -3.83 1.19 -3.27
C HIS A 26 -4.87 1.40 -4.39
N GLY A 27 -4.49 2.08 -5.48
CA GLY A 27 -5.40 2.37 -6.57
C GLY A 27 -5.88 1.14 -7.34
N THR A 28 -4.98 0.18 -7.60
CA THR A 28 -5.35 -1.03 -8.36
C THR A 28 -6.22 -1.99 -7.56
N SER A 29 -5.97 -2.12 -6.25
CA SER A 29 -6.78 -2.97 -5.39
C SER A 29 -8.21 -2.44 -5.23
N ILE A 30 -8.38 -1.14 -4.95
CA ILE A 30 -9.70 -0.50 -4.88
C ILE A 30 -10.44 -0.66 -6.20
N LEU A 31 -9.80 -0.31 -7.33
CA LEU A 31 -10.45 -0.39 -8.64
C LEU A 31 -10.93 -1.82 -8.95
N ALA A 32 -10.12 -2.83 -8.65
CA ALA A 32 -10.50 -4.22 -8.89
C ALA A 32 -11.67 -4.67 -8.01
N LEU A 33 -11.69 -4.30 -6.73
CA LEU A 33 -12.76 -4.63 -5.79
C LEU A 33 -14.07 -3.89 -6.14
N ASP A 34 -13.99 -2.63 -6.55
CA ASP A 34 -15.15 -1.84 -6.97
C ASP A 34 -15.78 -2.37 -8.27
N LEU A 35 -14.95 -2.76 -9.25
CA LEU A 35 -15.45 -3.37 -10.49
C LEU A 35 -16.13 -4.72 -10.25
N ASP A 36 -15.64 -5.50 -9.29
CA ASP A 36 -16.28 -6.76 -8.84
C ASP A 36 -17.62 -6.47 -8.15
N LYS A 37 -17.62 -5.54 -7.18
CA LYS A 37 -18.81 -5.13 -6.42
C LYS A 37 -19.91 -4.55 -7.31
N ALA A 38 -19.53 -3.83 -8.37
CA ALA A 38 -20.44 -3.29 -9.38
C ALA A 38 -20.92 -4.33 -10.41
N GLY A 39 -20.40 -5.56 -10.38
CA GLY A 39 -20.73 -6.62 -11.35
C GLY A 39 -20.20 -6.36 -12.76
N ILE A 40 -19.22 -5.46 -12.92
CA ILE A 40 -18.62 -5.10 -14.22
C ILE A 40 -17.56 -6.13 -14.60
N VAL A 41 -16.70 -6.51 -13.63
CA VAL A 41 -15.67 -7.53 -13.81
C VAL A 41 -15.67 -8.47 -12.60
N GLU A 42 -16.30 -9.63 -12.75
CA GLU A 42 -16.37 -10.64 -11.70
C GLU A 42 -14.99 -11.24 -11.42
N GLN A 43 -14.63 -11.29 -10.13
CA GLN A 43 -13.38 -11.83 -9.61
C GLN A 43 -13.65 -13.11 -8.82
N SER A 44 -12.79 -14.12 -8.96
CA SER A 44 -12.87 -15.31 -8.10
C SER A 44 -12.52 -14.95 -6.65
N GLU A 45 -13.01 -15.73 -5.68
CA GLU A 45 -12.69 -15.56 -4.26
C GLU A 45 -11.18 -15.37 -4.00
N GLY A 46 -10.35 -16.20 -4.64
CA GLY A 46 -8.89 -16.08 -4.52
C GLY A 46 -8.35 -14.72 -4.99
N LYS A 47 -8.90 -14.14 -6.06
CA LYS A 47 -8.48 -12.81 -6.54
C LYS A 47 -8.97 -11.70 -5.62
N LYS A 48 -10.18 -11.79 -5.09
CA LYS A 48 -10.72 -10.84 -4.12
C LYS A 48 -9.85 -10.77 -2.87
N ILE A 49 -9.43 -11.92 -2.36
CA ILE A 49 -8.48 -12.00 -1.23
C ILE A 49 -7.14 -11.32 -1.58
N VAL A 50 -6.60 -11.56 -2.79
CA VAL A 50 -5.36 -10.91 -3.23
C VAL A 50 -5.50 -9.39 -3.28
N PHE A 51 -6.58 -8.86 -3.86
CA PHE A 51 -6.78 -7.41 -3.95
C PHE A 51 -7.04 -6.78 -2.57
N ALA A 52 -7.83 -7.42 -1.70
CA ALA A 52 -8.01 -6.94 -0.33
C ALA A 52 -6.68 -6.93 0.46
N THR A 53 -5.86 -7.97 0.30
CA THR A 53 -4.52 -8.02 0.92
C THR A 53 -3.61 -6.93 0.37
N MET A 54 -3.64 -6.70 -0.93
CA MET A 54 -2.88 -5.63 -1.58
C MET A 54 -3.30 -4.25 -1.07
N HIS A 55 -4.61 -4.03 -0.86
CA HIS A 55 -5.15 -2.81 -0.30
C HIS A 55 -4.65 -2.58 1.14
N ALA A 56 -4.81 -3.57 2.01
CA ALA A 56 -4.33 -3.50 3.40
C ALA A 56 -2.82 -3.22 3.48
N LEU A 57 -2.00 -3.94 2.69
CA LEU A 57 -0.55 -3.71 2.65
C LEU A 57 -0.18 -2.34 2.07
N SER A 58 -1.00 -1.75 1.21
CA SER A 58 -0.74 -0.38 0.72
C SER A 58 -0.82 0.65 1.84
N HIS A 59 -1.74 0.49 2.79
CA HIS A 59 -1.82 1.34 3.99
C HIS A 59 -0.65 1.12 4.95
N VAL A 60 -0.19 -0.13 5.11
CA VAL A 60 1.05 -0.39 5.87
C VAL A 60 2.23 0.38 5.29
N ILE A 61 2.39 0.37 3.96
CA ILE A 61 3.49 1.09 3.30
C ILE A 61 3.32 2.61 3.48
N GLU A 62 2.11 3.12 3.33
CA GLU A 62 1.78 4.54 3.54
C GLU A 62 2.15 4.99 4.97
N ASP A 63 1.73 4.23 5.97
CA ASP A 63 2.02 4.51 7.38
C ASP A 63 3.52 4.52 7.67
N VAL A 64 4.26 3.55 7.14
CA VAL A 64 5.72 3.47 7.30
C VAL A 64 6.40 4.65 6.60
N LEU A 65 5.96 5.05 5.41
CA LEU A 65 6.45 6.24 4.72
C LEU A 65 6.16 7.53 5.51
N ASN A 66 5.05 7.57 6.23
CA ASN A 66 4.67 8.65 7.14
C ASN A 66 5.41 8.61 8.49
N GLY A 67 6.30 7.64 8.69
CA GLY A 67 7.17 7.55 9.87
C GLY A 67 6.59 6.73 11.03
N LYS A 68 5.51 5.97 10.81
CA LYS A 68 5.01 4.99 11.79
C LYS A 68 5.95 3.78 11.87
N ASP A 69 6.11 3.22 13.05
CA ASP A 69 6.88 1.99 13.24
C ASP A 69 6.18 0.78 12.58
N VAL A 70 6.96 -0.12 11.96
CA VAL A 70 6.43 -1.25 11.18
C VAL A 70 5.45 -2.14 11.97
N PRO A 71 5.72 -2.51 13.24
CA PRO A 71 4.76 -3.31 14.01
C PRO A 71 3.42 -2.60 14.25
N ASP A 72 3.44 -1.28 14.43
CA ASP A 72 2.23 -0.49 14.65
C ASP A 72 1.45 -0.32 13.35
N ALA A 73 2.12 0.01 12.24
CA ALA A 73 1.52 0.05 10.91
C ALA A 73 0.86 -1.29 10.51
N MET A 74 1.52 -2.40 10.81
CA MET A 74 0.96 -3.74 10.58
C MET A 74 -0.23 -4.04 11.47
N ARG A 75 -0.20 -3.58 12.72
CA ARG A 75 -1.31 -3.78 13.66
C ARG A 75 -2.55 -3.04 13.16
N ASP A 76 -2.41 -1.79 12.79
CA ASP A 76 -3.52 -0.95 12.33
C ASP A 76 -4.15 -1.52 11.05
N ALA A 77 -3.33 -1.98 10.09
CA ALA A 77 -3.84 -2.58 8.87
C ALA A 77 -4.50 -3.97 9.05
N LEU A 78 -4.09 -4.76 10.04
CA LEU A 78 -4.66 -6.10 10.30
C LEU A 78 -5.86 -6.07 11.23
N PHE A 79 -5.94 -5.04 12.08
CA PHE A 79 -7.00 -4.83 13.05
C PHE A 79 -7.51 -3.39 12.92
N PRO A 80 -8.07 -3.02 11.76
CA PRO A 80 -8.61 -1.68 11.58
C PRO A 80 -9.71 -1.45 12.61
N ASP A 81 -9.69 -0.28 13.24
CA ASP A 81 -10.82 0.14 14.06
C ASP A 81 -12.07 0.19 13.15
N GLU A 82 -13.20 -0.36 13.61
CA GLU A 82 -14.43 -0.54 12.81
C GLU A 82 -15.05 0.77 12.28
N ASP A 83 -14.45 1.92 12.60
CA ASP A 83 -14.91 3.27 12.28
C ASP A 83 -14.09 3.96 11.16
N GLU A 84 -13.05 3.32 10.59
CA GLU A 84 -12.14 3.92 9.58
C GLU A 84 -12.37 3.46 8.11
N GLU A 85 -13.55 2.94 7.76
CA GLU A 85 -13.97 2.73 6.35
C GLU A 85 -15.23 3.51 5.94
#